data_AF-A0A8J7PZV4-F1
#
_entry.id   AF-A0A8J7PZV4-F1
#
_cell.length_a   1.000
_cell.length_b   1.000
_cell.length_c   1.000
_cell.angle_alpha   90.00
_cell.angle_beta   90.00
_cell.angle_gamma   90.00
#
_symmetry.space_group_name_H-M   'P 1'
#
loop_
_entity.id
_entity.type
_entity.pdbx_description
1 polymer ?
#
loop_
_entity_poly.entity_id
_entity_poly.type
_entity_poly.pdbx_seq_one_letter_code
_entity_poly.pdbx_strand_id
1 'polypeptide(L)' 'LADVRQTPAGPPGITAALFLREFVGGNSWAHLDIAGPARAESEYAEVTAGATGFAARTLVELAAGLAAKS' A
#
# COMPACT_ATOMS: atom_id res chain seq x y z
N LEU A 1 -3.12 28.70 3.14
CA LEU A 1 -1.74 28.77 3.65
C LEU A 1 -1.20 27.33 3.58
N ALA A 2 -0.10 27.09 2.85
CA ALA A 2 0.45 25.80 2.37
C ALA A 2 0.02 25.37 0.94
N ASP A 3 0.88 24.55 0.33
CA ASP A 3 0.81 24.14 -1.08
C ASP A 3 -0.16 22.96 -1.31
N VAL A 4 -0.22 22.01 -0.38
CA VAL A 4 -1.07 20.82 -0.48
C VAL A 4 -1.85 20.60 0.82
N ARG A 5 -3.14 20.24 0.70
CA ARG A 5 -4.01 19.93 1.84
C ARG A 5 -3.94 18.43 2.15
N GLN A 6 -3.64 18.07 3.41
CA GLN A 6 -3.51 16.66 3.82
C GLN A 6 -4.81 15.83 3.77
N THR A 7 -5.97 16.49 3.89
CA THR A 7 -7.28 15.86 3.97
C THR A 7 -8.30 16.61 3.11
N PRO A 8 -8.18 16.54 1.77
CA PRO A 8 -9.17 17.12 0.88
C PRO A 8 -10.45 16.28 0.88
N ALA A 9 -11.57 16.85 0.40
CA ALA A 9 -12.81 16.11 0.21
C ALA A 9 -12.67 15.05 -0.89
N GLY A 10 -13.36 13.92 -0.76
CA GLY A 10 -13.36 12.83 -1.72
C GLY A 10 -13.13 11.46 -1.08
N PRO A 11 -12.93 10.41 -1.90
CA PRO A 11 -12.66 9.06 -1.39
C PRO A 11 -11.30 9.03 -0.67
N PRO A 12 -11.25 8.71 0.64
CA PRO A 12 -10.07 8.95 1.48
C PRO A 12 -8.82 8.23 1.01
N GLY A 13 -8.92 6.95 0.59
CA GLY A 13 -7.77 6.19 0.08
C GLY A 13 -7.16 6.79 -1.18
N ILE A 14 -7.99 7.25 -2.11
CA ILE A 14 -7.53 7.89 -3.36
C ILE A 14 -6.91 9.25 -3.05
N THR A 15 -7.55 10.06 -2.22
CA THR A 15 -7.03 11.38 -1.86
C THR A 15 -5.72 11.29 -1.07
N ALA A 16 -5.55 10.28 -0.23
CA ALA A 16 -4.29 10.02 0.47
C ALA A 16 -3.17 9.61 -0.51
N ALA A 17 -3.46 8.73 -1.48
CA ALA A 17 -2.52 8.36 -2.52
C ALA A 17 -2.09 9.57 -3.37
N LEU A 18 -3.04 10.44 -3.73
CA LEU A 18 -2.76 11.68 -4.45
C LEU A 18 -1.91 12.65 -3.63
N PHE A 19 -2.14 12.76 -2.32
CA PHE A 19 -1.28 13.55 -1.44
C PHE A 19 0.17 13.03 -1.44
N LEU A 20 0.37 11.72 -1.31
CA LEU A 20 1.71 11.11 -1.31
C LEU A 20 2.44 11.31 -2.65
N ARG A 21 1.71 11.30 -3.78
CA ARG A 21 2.27 11.47 -5.13
C ARG A 21 3.07 12.77 -5.28
N GLU A 22 2.67 13.83 -4.59
CA GLU A 22 3.36 15.14 -4.68
C GLU A 22 4.81 15.08 -4.16
N PHE A 23 5.19 14.00 -3.46
CA PHE A 23 6.50 13.84 -2.83
C PHE A 23 7.39 12.78 -3.49
N VAL A 24 6.96 12.11 -4.58
CA VAL A 24 7.71 10.97 -5.17
C VAL A 24 8.67 11.34 -6.30
N GLY A 25 8.65 12.60 -6.74
CA GLY A 25 9.72 13.19 -7.57
C GLY A 25 10.02 12.46 -8.88
N GLY A 26 9.01 12.22 -9.73
CA GLY A 26 9.19 11.65 -11.07
C GLY A 26 9.64 10.18 -11.13
N ASN A 27 9.91 9.57 -9.97
CA ASN A 27 10.31 8.16 -9.88
C ASN A 27 9.15 7.23 -10.23
N SER A 28 9.46 6.07 -10.80
CA SER A 28 8.52 4.95 -10.88
C SER A 28 8.06 4.57 -9.47
N TRP A 29 6.76 4.72 -9.20
CA TRP A 29 6.20 4.58 -7.86
C TRP A 29 4.84 3.90 -7.86
N ALA A 30 4.58 3.13 -6.80
CA ALA A 30 3.27 2.55 -6.51
C ALA A 30 2.94 2.75 -5.03
N HIS A 31 1.67 3.06 -4.74
CA HIS A 31 1.10 3.07 -3.40
C HIS A 31 0.20 1.86 -3.22
N LEU A 32 0.42 1.11 -2.15
CA LEU A 32 -0.40 -0.05 -1.78
C LEU A 32 -1.04 0.22 -0.42
N ASP A 33 -2.32 0.58 -0.41
CA ASP A 33 -3.10 0.72 0.81
C ASP A 33 -3.55 -0.67 1.30
N ILE A 34 -3.09 -1.05 2.50
CA ILE A 34 -3.38 -2.35 3.11
C ILE A 34 -4.25 -2.23 4.36
N ALA A 35 -4.82 -1.04 4.65
CA ALA A 35 -5.54 -0.79 5.90
C ALA A 35 -6.65 -1.83 6.17
N GLY A 36 -7.37 -2.24 5.12
CA GLY A 36 -8.37 -3.31 5.19
C GLY A 36 -7.78 -4.68 5.54
N PRO A 37 -6.97 -5.29 4.66
CA PRO A 37 -6.51 -6.66 4.83
C PRO A 37 -5.34 -6.82 5.84
N ALA A 38 -4.78 -5.75 6.40
CA ALA A 38 -3.66 -5.84 7.36
C ALA A 38 -4.01 -6.59 8.65
N ARG A 39 -5.31 -6.68 9.00
CA ARG A 39 -5.79 -7.40 10.16
C ARG A 39 -6.97 -8.32 9.83
N ALA A 40 -6.98 -9.50 10.46
CA ALA A 40 -8.06 -10.46 10.41
C ALA A 40 -8.78 -10.53 11.76
N GLU A 41 -10.11 -10.55 11.74
CA GLU A 41 -10.93 -10.69 12.96
C GLU A 41 -11.02 -12.15 13.43
N SER A 42 -10.85 -13.11 12.53
CA SER A 42 -10.88 -14.54 12.79
C SER A 42 -9.85 -15.27 11.95
N GLU A 43 -9.58 -16.52 12.32
CA GLU A 43 -8.71 -17.39 11.54
C GLU A 43 -9.38 -17.78 10.21
N TYR A 44 -8.58 -17.83 9.15
CA TYR A 44 -8.97 -18.37 7.84
C TYR A 44 -7.74 -18.88 7.10
N ALA A 45 -7.83 -20.07 6.51
CA ALA A 45 -6.71 -20.72 5.83
C ALA A 45 -5.43 -20.71 6.71
N GLU A 46 -4.32 -20.15 6.22
CA GLU A 46 -3.06 -20.01 6.98
C GLU A 46 -2.97 -18.74 7.86
N VAL A 47 -4.00 -17.88 7.84
CA VAL A 47 -4.01 -16.59 8.56
C VAL A 47 -4.68 -16.75 9.92
N THR A 48 -4.00 -16.33 10.98
CA THR A 48 -4.55 -16.25 12.34
C THR A 48 -5.25 -14.91 12.58
N ALA A 49 -6.10 -14.84 13.61
CA ALA A 49 -6.67 -13.57 14.05
C ALA A 49 -5.54 -12.60 14.47
N GLY A 50 -5.69 -11.32 14.12
CA GLY A 50 -4.65 -10.31 14.30
C GLY A 50 -3.93 -9.95 13.00
N ALA A 51 -2.59 -9.85 13.04
CA ALA A 51 -1.81 -9.39 11.89
C ALA A 51 -1.72 -10.47 10.78
N THR A 52 -2.02 -10.08 9.54
CA THR A 52 -2.15 -11.04 8.42
C THR A 52 -0.88 -11.23 7.60
N GLY A 53 0.05 -10.29 7.64
CA GLY A 53 1.20 -10.26 6.72
C GLY A 53 0.78 -10.03 5.24
N PHE A 54 -0.38 -9.42 5.00
CA PHE A 54 -0.90 -9.18 3.65
C PHE A 54 0.14 -8.56 2.72
N ALA A 55 0.16 -9.05 1.47
CA ALA A 55 1.09 -8.68 0.40
C ALA A 55 2.59 -8.96 0.61
N ALA A 56 3.04 -9.44 1.78
CA ALA A 56 4.46 -9.74 2.00
C ALA A 56 5.01 -10.75 0.98
N ARG A 57 4.33 -11.89 0.80
CA ARG A 57 4.69 -12.90 -0.23
C ARG A 57 4.67 -12.30 -1.64
N THR A 58 3.64 -11.50 -1.97
CA THR A 58 3.52 -10.84 -3.27
C THR A 58 4.69 -9.90 -3.57
N LEU A 59 5.13 -9.11 -2.59
CA LEU A 59 6.25 -8.19 -2.74
C LEU A 59 7.59 -8.92 -2.89
N VAL A 60 7.78 -10.04 -2.17
CA VAL A 60 8.96 -10.91 -2.33
C VAL A 60 9.01 -11.47 -3.75
N GLU A 61 7.91 -12.02 -4.26
CA GLU A 61 7.83 -12.55 -5.63
C GLU A 61 8.02 -11.46 -6.68
N LEU A 62 7.47 -10.26 -6.47
CA LEU A 62 7.69 -9.12 -7.35
C LEU A 62 9.18 -8.76 -7.42
N ALA A 63 9.84 -8.65 -6.27
CA ALA A 63 11.26 -8.32 -6.20
C ALA A 63 12.14 -9.39 -6.87
N ALA A 64 11.86 -10.67 -6.61
CA ALA A 64 12.56 -11.78 -7.24
C ALA A 64 12.37 -11.77 -8.77
N GLY A 65 11.14 -11.54 -9.23
CA GLY A 65 10.82 -11.46 -10.66
C GLY A 65 11.45 -10.26 -11.37
N LEU A 66 11.64 -9.12 -10.69
CA LEU A 66 12.36 -7.97 -11.23
C LEU A 66 13.87 -8.24 -11.31
N ALA A 67 14.44 -8.88 -10.28
CA ALA A 67 15.85 -9.24 -10.26
C ALA A 67 16.22 -10.24 -11.37
N ALA A 68 15.37 -11.24 -11.62
CA ALA A 68 15.60 -12.23 -12.68
C ALA A 68 15.47 -11.67 -14.11
N LYS A 69 14.84 -10.50 -14.28
CA LYS A 69 14.65 -9.82 -15.58
C LYS A 69 15.74 -8.79 -15.88
N SER A 70 16.66 -8.54 -14.94
CA SER A 70 17.76 -7.57 -15.06
C SER A 70 19.04 -8.29 -15.48
#